data_AF-A0A932A0F9-F1
#
_entry.id   AF-A0A932A0F9-F1
#
_cell.length_a   1.000
_cell.length_b   1.000
_cell.length_c   1.000
_cell.angle_alpha   90.00
_cell.angle_beta   90.00
_cell.angle_gamma   90.00
#
_symmetry.space_group_name_H-M   'P 1'
#
loop_
_entity.id
_entity.type
_entity.pdbx_description
1 polymer ?
#
loop_
_entity_poly.entity_id
_entity_poly.type
_entity_poly.pdbx_seq_one_letter_code
_entity_poly.pdbx_strand_id
1 'polypeptide(L)'
;MNEKKPQYKPVRFKDYLAKQLRDPVFRQHYEEYGKQLEVAYQILQLRKKQGLSQARLARKLGTNQSNIARMESGQQNFTQAED
;
A
#
# COMPACT_ATOMS: atom_id res chain seq x y z
N MET A 1 -26.27 38.76 3.23
CA MET A 1 -24.91 38.21 3.18
C MET A 1 -24.91 37.11 2.13
N ASN A 2 -24.32 37.34 0.96
CA ASN A 2 -24.22 36.33 -0.11
C ASN A 2 -22.89 35.61 0.03
N GLU A 3 -22.86 34.52 0.80
CA GLU A 3 -21.69 33.66 0.91
C GLU A 3 -21.59 32.81 -0.36
N LYS A 4 -20.74 33.25 -1.31
CA LYS A 4 -20.41 32.45 -2.50
C LYS A 4 -19.66 31.20 -2.03
N LYS A 5 -20.32 30.04 -2.11
CA LYS A 5 -19.70 28.74 -1.81
C LYS A 5 -18.50 28.52 -2.76
N PRO A 6 -17.35 28.04 -2.26
CA PRO A 6 -16.17 27.82 -3.09
C PRO A 6 -16.49 26.76 -4.15
N GLN A 7 -16.21 27.09 -5.41
CA GLN A 7 -16.44 26.20 -6.55
C GLN A 7 -15.40 25.07 -6.53
N TYR A 8 -15.80 23.90 -6.06
CA TYR A 8 -14.95 22.70 -6.05
C TYR A 8 -14.68 22.24 -7.49
N LYS A 9 -13.41 22.34 -7.93
CA LYS A 9 -12.96 21.73 -9.18
C LYS A 9 -12.35 20.37 -8.87
N PRO A 10 -12.98 19.26 -9.28
CA PRO A 10 -12.41 17.94 -9.06
C PRO A 10 -11.10 17.80 -9.84
N VAL A 11 -10.02 17.50 -9.14
CA VAL A 11 -8.72 17.18 -9.76
C VAL A 11 -8.63 15.67 -9.90
N ARG A 12 -8.24 15.18 -11.09
CA ARG A 12 -7.97 13.75 -11.27
C ARG A 12 -6.76 13.36 -10.42
N PHE A 13 -6.88 12.27 -9.67
CA PHE A 13 -5.78 11.78 -8.83
C PHE A 13 -4.47 11.60 -9.60
N LYS A 14 -4.53 11.10 -10.84
CA LYS A 14 -3.34 10.95 -11.71
C LYS A 14 -2.63 12.28 -11.95
N ASP A 15 -3.38 13.35 -12.25
CA ASP A 15 -2.81 14.67 -12.53
C ASP A 15 -2.25 15.32 -11.25
N TYR A 16 -2.91 15.08 -10.11
CA TYR A 16 -2.40 15.50 -8.81
C TYR A 16 -1.09 14.80 -8.46
N LEU A 17 -1.06 13.47 -8.55
CA LEU A 17 0.12 12.66 -8.25
C LEU A 17 1.29 13.02 -9.16
N ALA A 18 1.05 13.19 -10.47
CA ALA A 18 2.08 13.61 -11.41
C ALA A 18 2.70 14.97 -11.07
N LYS A 19 1.95 15.89 -10.46
CA LYS A 19 2.48 17.16 -9.95
C LYS A 19 3.32 16.95 -8.69
N GLN A 20 2.87 16.14 -7.74
CA GLN A 20 3.61 15.85 -6.51
C GLN A 20 4.94 15.13 -6.80
N LEU A 21 4.95 14.18 -7.75
CA LEU A 21 6.15 13.44 -8.17
C LEU A 21 7.23 14.31 -8.84
N ARG A 22 6.98 15.61 -9.09
CA ARG A 22 8.02 16.54 -9.53
C ARG A 22 8.96 16.96 -8.41
N ASP A 23 8.50 16.90 -7.16
CA ASP A 23 9.36 17.12 -6.00
C ASP A 23 10.23 15.86 -5.77
N PRO A 24 11.57 15.99 -5.79
CA PRO A 24 12.46 14.85 -5.64
C PRO A 24 12.36 14.19 -4.26
N VAL A 25 12.09 14.95 -3.19
CA VAL A 25 11.93 14.40 -1.83
C VAL A 25 10.64 13.60 -1.74
N PHE A 26 9.54 14.16 -2.27
CA PHE A 26 8.27 13.43 -2.36
C PHE A 26 8.42 12.15 -3.19
N ARG A 27 9.08 12.24 -4.35
CA ARG A 27 9.30 11.09 -5.24
C ARG A 27 10.07 9.99 -4.54
N GLN A 28 11.16 10.32 -3.84
CA GLN A 28 11.97 9.34 -3.13
C GLN A 28 11.12 8.55 -2.12
N HIS A 29 10.37 9.24 -1.26
CA HIS A 29 9.51 8.56 -0.28
C HIS A 29 8.38 7.77 -0.94
N TYR A 30 7.79 8.30 -2.02
CA TYR A 30 6.75 7.60 -2.78
C TYR A 30 7.27 6.29 -3.38
N GLU A 31 8.46 6.30 -3.98
CA GLU A 31 9.09 5.13 -4.57
C GLU A 31 9.51 4.11 -3.51
N GLU A 32 10.11 4.56 -2.40
CA GLU A 32 10.49 3.70 -1.29
C GLU A 32 9.29 2.97 -0.69
N TYR A 33 8.22 3.72 -0.39
CA TYR A 33 6.97 3.14 0.11
C TYR A 33 6.30 2.26 -0.95
N GLY A 34 6.40 2.63 -2.23
CA GLY A 34 5.90 1.85 -3.36
C GLY A 34 6.52 0.46 -3.43
N LYS A 35 7.84 0.32 -3.18
CA LYS A 35 8.52 -0.98 -3.17
C LYS A 35 7.98 -1.90 -2.06
N GLN A 36 7.73 -1.37 -0.87
CA GLN A 36 7.16 -2.15 0.24
C GLN A 36 5.73 -2.63 -0.10
N LEU A 37 4.92 -1.75 -0.68
CA LEU A 37 3.57 -2.09 -1.15
C LEU A 37 3.57 -3.13 -2.26
N GLU A 38 4.58 -3.12 -3.14
CA GLU A 38 4.69 -4.08 -4.23
C GLU A 38 4.78 -5.52 -3.70
N VAL A 39 5.65 -5.76 -2.72
CA VAL A 39 5.79 -7.08 -2.08
C VAL A 39 4.49 -7.51 -1.41
N ALA A 40 3.86 -6.61 -0.65
CA ALA A 40 2.57 -6.87 -0.01
C ALA A 40 1.49 -7.25 -1.03
N TYR A 41 1.46 -6.54 -2.16
CA TYR A 41 0.53 -6.81 -3.25
C TYR A 41 0.82 -8.17 -3.92
N GLN A 42 2.08 -8.52 -4.16
CA GLN A 42 2.44 -9.82 -4.73
C GLN A 42 1.99 -10.98 -3.83
N ILE A 43 2.19 -10.88 -2.52
CA ILE A 43 1.73 -11.88 -1.55
C ILE A 43 0.21 -12.01 -1.60
N LEU A 44 -0.52 -10.89 -1.60
CA LEU A 44 -1.97 -10.85 -1.73
C LEU A 44 -2.44 -11.55 -3.01
N GLN A 45 -1.80 -11.26 -4.16
CA GLN A 45 -2.15 -11.86 -5.45
C GLN A 45 -1.89 -13.37 -5.45
N LEU A 46 -0.73 -13.82 -4.98
CA LEU A 46 -0.39 -15.23 -4.89
C LEU A 46 -1.36 -16.00 -3.99
N ARG A 47 -1.71 -15.44 -2.83
CA ARG A 47 -2.70 -16.04 -1.92
C ARG A 47 -4.05 -16.21 -2.62
N LYS A 48 -4.53 -15.16 -3.29
CA LYS A 48 -5.79 -15.18 -4.03
C LYS A 48 -5.77 -16.18 -5.18
N LYS A 49 -4.67 -16.24 -5.95
CA LYS A 49 -4.47 -17.21 -7.04
C LYS A 49 -4.55 -18.65 -6.55
N GLN A 50 -4.11 -18.92 -5.32
CA GLN A 50 -4.21 -20.23 -4.68
C GLN A 50 -5.56 -20.49 -3.99
N GLY A 51 -6.51 -19.55 -4.02
CA GLY A 51 -7.81 -19.70 -3.37
C GLY A 51 -7.72 -19.80 -1.85
N LEU A 52 -6.68 -19.23 -1.23
CA LEU A 52 -6.46 -19.31 0.21
C LEU A 52 -7.10 -18.10 0.92
N SER A 53 -7.77 -18.33 2.04
CA SER A 53 -8.07 -17.25 2.99
C SER A 53 -6.81 -16.86 3.76
N GLN A 54 -6.77 -15.64 4.32
CA GLN A 54 -5.65 -15.20 5.16
C GLN A 54 -5.43 -16.15 6.34
N ALA A 55 -6.50 -16.64 6.98
CA ALA A 55 -6.40 -17.63 8.05
C ALA A 55 -5.82 -18.97 7.58
N ARG A 56 -6.12 -19.41 6.35
CA ARG A 56 -5.56 -20.64 5.80
C ARG A 56 -4.08 -20.50 5.45
N LEU A 57 -3.68 -19.34 4.91
CA LEU A 57 -2.27 -19.01 4.70
C LEU A 57 -1.51 -18.93 6.02
N ALA A 58 -2.10 -18.28 7.03
CA ALA A 58 -1.50 -18.14 8.36
C ALA A 58 -1.19 -19.50 8.99
N ARG A 59 -2.15 -20.44 8.95
CA ARG A 59 -1.95 -21.81 9.42
C ARG A 59 -0.81 -22.54 8.69
N LYS A 60 -0.69 -22.36 7.37
CA LYS A 60 0.39 -22.97 6.57
C LYS A 60 1.77 -22.41 6.94
N LEU A 61 1.84 -21.13 7.30
CA LEU A 61 3.09 -20.43 7.64
C LEU A 61 3.41 -20.43 9.14
N GLY A 62 2.62 -21.12 9.97
CA GLY A 62 2.83 -21.15 11.42
C GLY A 62 2.67 -19.79 12.09
N THR A 63 1.81 -18.93 11.55
CA THR A 63 1.57 -17.57 12.06
C THR A 63 0.07 -17.32 12.27
N ASN A 64 -0.30 -16.13 12.73
CA ASN A 64 -1.72 -15.76 12.92
C ASN A 64 -2.28 -14.95 11.74
N GLN A 65 -3.60 -14.86 11.64
CA GLN A 65 -4.25 -14.17 10.52
C GLN A 65 -3.98 -12.65 10.51
N SER A 66 -3.83 -12.02 11.68
CA SER A 66 -3.53 -10.58 11.77
C SER A 66 -2.12 -10.26 11.26
N ASN A 67 -1.15 -11.16 11.40
CA ASN A 67 0.17 -11.04 10.77
C ASN A 67 0.06 -11.06 9.25
N ILE A 68 -0.69 -12.01 8.67
CA ILE A 68 -0.93 -12.05 7.21
C ILE A 68 -1.66 -10.78 6.73
N ALA A 69 -2.63 -10.28 7.50
CA ALA A 69 -3.33 -9.04 7.15
C ALA A 69 -2.39 -7.83 7.12
N ARG A 70 -1.49 -7.69 8.10
CA ARG A 70 -0.47 -6.63 8.13
C ARG A 70 0.55 -6.75 6.99
N MET A 71 0.93 -7.98 6.67
CA MET A 71 1.82 -8.29 5.54
C MET A 71 1.20 -7.86 4.20
N GLU A 72 -0.08 -8.19 3.98
CA GLU A 72 -0.80 -7.85 2.75
C GLU A 72 -1.19 -6.37 2.65
N SER A 73 -1.24 -5.66 3.77
CA SER A 73 -1.52 -4.21 3.77
C SER A 73 -0.27 -3.35 3.62
N GLY A 74 0.93 -3.95 3.59
CA GLY A 74 2.19 -3.20 3.55
C GLY A 74 2.48 -2.42 4.83
N GLN A 75 1.80 -2.75 5.94
CA GLN A 75 2.00 -2.13 7.25
C GLN A 75 2.96 -2.91 8.14
N GLN A 76 3.60 -3.94 7.60
CA GLN A 76 4.54 -4.76 8.34
C GLN A 76 5.95 -4.16 8.21
N ASN A 77 6.55 -3.81 9.34
CA ASN A 77 8.00 -3.65 9.42
C ASN A 77 8.60 -5.04 9.21
N PHE A 78 9.00 -5.37 7.99
CA PHE A 78 9.97 -6.44 7.81
C PHE A 78 11.25 -5.91 8.41
N THR A 79 11.64 -6.37 9.60
CA THR A 79 13.05 -6.29 9.98
C THR A 79 13.76 -7.12 8.93
N GLN A 80 14.36 -6.46 7.94
CA GLN A 80 15.39 -7.10 7.14
C GLN A 80 16.46 -7.44 8.17
N ALA A 81 16.66 -8.73 8.44
CA ALA A 81 17.90 -9.16 9.03
C ALA A 81 18.94 -8.79 7.97
N GLU A 82 19.62 -7.66 8.17
CA GLU A 82 20.88 -7.42 7.48
C GLU A 82 21.86 -8.43 8.07
N ASP A 83 22.36 -9.32 7.20
CA ASP A 83 23.53 -10.16 7.48
C ASP A 83 24.79 -9.28 7.54
#